data_AF-A0A7M7GHJ1-F1
#
_entry.id   AF-A0A7M7GHJ1-F1
#
_cell.length_a   1.000
_cell.length_b   1.000
_cell.length_c   1.000
_cell.angle_alpha   90.00
_cell.angle_beta   90.00
_cell.angle_gamma   90.00
#
_symmetry.space_group_name_H-M   'P 1'
#
loop_
_entity.id
_entity.type
_entity.pdbx_description
1 polymer ?
#
loop_
_entity_poly.entity_id
_entity_poly.type
_entity_poly.pdbx_seq_one_letter_code
_entity_poly.pdbx_strand_id
1 'polypeptide(L)'
;MSERKAVIKNADMTDEMQRDAIECANQSMEKFNIEKDIAAHIKKEFDKKHNPTWHCIVGRNFGSYVTHETKHFIYFYLGQVAILLFKSGYITMSISNRTHLTGDKAVIKNADMDKDMQNSATDVAAIAFGKYQMEKDVAAYIKKEFDKVHSPAWHCIVGRNFGSYVTHETKNFIYFYLGQTAVLLFKSG
;
A
#
# COMPACT_ATOMS: atom_id res chain seq x y z
N MET A 1 -8.16 -3.42 29.91
CA MET A 1 -8.56 -3.53 28.49
C MET A 1 -8.09 -4.88 27.99
N SER A 2 -8.86 -5.60 27.17
CA SER A 2 -8.40 -6.87 26.62
C SER A 2 -7.36 -6.61 25.53
N GLU A 3 -6.12 -7.05 25.70
CA GLU A 3 -5.14 -7.08 24.61
C GLU A 3 -5.74 -7.81 23.41
N ARG A 4 -5.71 -7.16 22.24
CA ARG A 4 -6.16 -7.81 21.01
C ARG A 4 -5.09 -8.85 20.65
N LYS A 5 -5.48 -10.12 20.63
CA LYS A 5 -4.55 -11.20 20.27
C LYS A 5 -4.04 -10.99 18.85
N ALA A 6 -2.72 -10.87 18.72
CA ALA A 6 -2.05 -10.79 17.43
C ALA A 6 -2.04 -12.16 16.73
N VAL A 7 -2.30 -12.15 15.43
CA VAL A 7 -2.16 -13.32 14.56
C VAL A 7 -1.25 -12.96 13.40
N ILE A 8 0.01 -13.36 13.48
CA ILE A 8 0.99 -13.16 12.42
C ILE A 8 0.66 -14.08 11.26
N LYS A 9 0.57 -13.51 10.05
CA LYS A 9 0.30 -14.27 8.81
C LYS A 9 1.57 -14.49 8.01
N ASN A 10 2.44 -13.50 7.98
CA ASN A 10 3.76 -13.60 7.37
C ASN A 10 4.70 -12.57 8.02
N ALA A 11 5.96 -12.92 8.18
CA ALA A 11 6.99 -12.03 8.70
C ALA A 11 8.34 -12.41 8.11
N ASP A 12 9.10 -11.41 7.67
CA ASP A 12 10.52 -11.47 7.39
C ASP A 12 11.16 -10.33 8.19
N MET A 13 11.41 -10.58 9.48
CA MET A 13 12.08 -9.68 10.44
C MET A 13 12.32 -10.43 11.76
N THR A 14 13.12 -9.85 12.66
CA THR A 14 13.44 -10.47 13.97
C THR A 14 12.23 -10.51 14.90
N ASP A 15 12.18 -11.49 15.81
CA ASP A 15 11.09 -11.60 16.80
C ASP A 15 10.94 -10.35 17.67
N GLU A 16 12.05 -9.68 17.98
CA GLU A 16 12.04 -8.40 18.70
C GLU A 16 11.31 -7.32 17.89
N MET A 17 11.63 -7.20 16.60
CA MET A 17 10.97 -6.24 15.71
C MET A 17 9.49 -6.60 15.47
N GLN A 18 9.13 -7.89 15.47
CA GLN A 18 7.74 -8.32 15.43
C GLN A 18 6.96 -7.91 16.69
N ARG A 19 7.56 -8.06 17.88
CA ARG A 19 6.96 -7.60 19.14
C ARG A 19 6.77 -6.09 19.14
N ASP A 20 7.77 -5.33 18.70
CA ASP A 20 7.68 -3.89 18.51
C ASP A 20 6.52 -3.50 17.59
N ALA A 21 6.34 -4.21 16.48
CA ALA A 21 5.27 -3.94 15.51
C ALA A 21 3.89 -4.16 16.13
N ILE A 22 3.73 -5.27 16.87
CA ILE A 22 2.49 -5.62 17.55
C ILE A 22 2.17 -4.63 18.66
N GLU A 23 3.15 -4.26 19.48
CA GLU A 23 2.97 -3.30 20.58
C GLU A 23 2.63 -1.91 20.04
N CYS A 24 3.39 -1.43 19.05
CA CYS A 24 3.13 -0.14 18.41
C CYS A 24 1.73 -0.11 17.79
N ALA A 25 1.30 -1.19 17.11
CA ALA A 25 -0.03 -1.27 16.53
C ALA A 25 -1.14 -1.30 17.60
N ASN A 26 -0.97 -2.04 18.71
CA ASN A 26 -1.92 -2.03 19.83
C ASN A 26 -2.09 -0.62 20.40
N GLN A 27 -0.98 0.05 20.72
CA GLN A 27 -1.00 1.43 21.24
C GLN A 27 -1.65 2.40 20.23
N SER A 28 -1.37 2.23 18.94
CA SER A 28 -1.96 3.06 17.88
C SER A 28 -3.48 2.87 17.79
N MET A 29 -3.96 1.63 17.90
CA MET A 29 -5.38 1.30 17.86
C MET A 29 -6.15 1.66 19.15
N GLU A 30 -5.46 2.05 20.22
CA GLU A 30 -6.07 2.65 21.42
C GLU A 30 -6.19 4.17 21.29
N LYS A 31 -5.24 4.80 20.61
CA LYS A 31 -5.17 6.27 20.45
C LYS A 31 -6.00 6.79 19.28
N PHE A 32 -6.10 6.03 18.19
CA PHE A 32 -6.70 6.47 16.93
C PHE A 32 -7.81 5.52 16.48
N ASN A 33 -8.86 6.11 15.91
CA ASN A 33 -10.02 5.36 15.39
C ASN A 33 -10.08 5.30 13.85
N ILE A 34 -9.22 6.06 13.17
CA ILE A 34 -9.16 6.14 11.70
C ILE A 34 -7.94 5.35 11.23
N GLU A 35 -8.13 4.38 10.34
CA GLU A 35 -7.08 3.48 9.84
C GLU A 35 -5.87 4.23 9.27
N LYS A 36 -6.12 5.35 8.59
CA LYS A 36 -5.08 6.23 8.05
C LYS A 36 -4.18 6.79 9.14
N ASP A 37 -4.76 7.21 10.27
CA ASP A 37 -4.02 7.84 11.37
C ASP A 37 -3.27 6.78 12.18
N ILE A 38 -3.85 5.58 12.33
CA ILE A 38 -3.18 4.39 12.88
C ILE A 38 -1.94 4.06 12.02
N ALA A 39 -2.10 3.95 10.70
CA ALA A 39 -0.99 3.68 9.78
C ALA A 39 0.10 4.75 9.85
N ALA A 40 -0.30 6.03 9.93
CA ALA A 40 0.62 7.15 10.07
C ALA A 40 1.45 7.07 11.35
N HIS A 41 0.82 6.74 12.48
CA HIS A 41 1.50 6.62 13.77
C HIS A 41 2.48 5.44 13.77
N ILE A 42 2.04 4.25 13.33
CA ILE A 42 2.89 3.05 13.26
C ILE A 42 4.14 3.33 12.42
N LYS A 43 3.96 3.87 11.21
CA LYS A 43 5.08 4.19 10.33
C LYS A 43 6.05 5.17 10.99
N LYS A 44 5.57 6.26 11.58
CA LYS A 44 6.42 7.29 12.21
C LYS A 44 7.27 6.72 13.35
N GLU A 45 6.67 5.88 14.19
CA GLU A 45 7.41 5.23 15.29
C GLU A 45 8.44 4.23 14.74
N PHE A 46 8.10 3.49 13.68
CA PHE A 46 9.04 2.57 13.04
C PHE A 46 10.18 3.26 12.30
N ASP A 47 9.90 4.36 11.59
CA ASP A 47 10.95 5.20 10.97
C ASP A 47 11.93 5.71 12.04
N LYS A 48 11.40 6.14 13.19
CA LYS A 48 12.21 6.66 14.31
C LYS A 48 13.05 5.57 14.97
N LYS A 49 12.48 4.39 15.19
CA LYS A 49 13.14 3.29 15.94
C LYS A 49 14.05 2.42 15.06
N HIS A 50 13.64 2.17 13.82
CA HIS A 50 14.22 1.14 12.93
C HIS A 50 14.76 1.71 11.61
N ASN A 51 14.99 3.03 11.57
CA ASN A 51 15.43 3.81 10.42
C ASN A 51 14.42 3.81 9.24
N PRO A 52 14.21 4.96 8.57
CA PRO A 52 13.34 5.05 7.42
C PRO A 52 13.86 4.21 6.23
N THR A 53 13.04 3.89 5.22
CA THR A 53 11.64 4.33 5.05
C THR A 53 10.65 3.18 5.16
N TRP A 54 9.84 3.20 6.21
CA TRP A 54 8.74 2.25 6.41
C TRP A 54 7.48 2.72 5.68
N HIS A 55 6.60 1.78 5.36
CA HIS A 55 5.29 1.98 4.76
C HIS A 55 4.29 1.17 5.57
N CYS A 56 3.13 1.76 5.88
CA CYS A 56 2.12 1.08 6.69
C CYS A 56 0.74 1.15 6.03
N ILE A 57 0.05 0.01 6.02
CA ILE A 57 -1.32 -0.15 5.56
C ILE A 57 -2.11 -0.85 6.67
N VAL A 58 -3.26 -0.28 7.02
CA VAL A 58 -4.15 -0.77 8.07
C VAL A 58 -5.56 -0.88 7.49
N GLY A 59 -6.23 -2.01 7.65
CA GLY A 59 -7.56 -2.18 7.07
C GLY A 59 -8.19 -3.53 7.31
N ARG A 60 -9.50 -3.64 7.06
CA ARG A 60 -10.25 -4.90 7.24
C ARG A 60 -10.38 -5.72 5.97
N ASN A 61 -10.26 -5.09 4.79
CA ASN A 61 -10.39 -5.76 3.50
C ASN A 61 -9.47 -5.08 2.49
N PHE A 62 -8.30 -5.69 2.28
CA PHE A 62 -7.38 -5.35 1.20
C PHE A 62 -6.53 -6.56 0.80
N GLY A 63 -6.17 -6.59 -0.47
CA GLY A 63 -5.06 -7.37 -1.01
C GLY A 63 -3.91 -6.42 -1.38
N SER A 64 -2.69 -6.90 -1.27
CA SER A 64 -1.49 -6.11 -1.55
C SER A 64 -0.46 -6.92 -2.31
N TYR A 65 0.27 -6.26 -3.20
CA TYR A 65 1.50 -6.77 -3.78
C TYR A 65 2.55 -5.67 -3.69
N VAL A 66 3.56 -5.91 -2.86
CA VAL A 66 4.60 -4.93 -2.51
C VAL A 66 5.98 -5.57 -2.67
N THR A 67 6.95 -4.77 -3.07
CA THR A 67 8.37 -5.11 -2.96
C THR A 67 8.88 -4.55 -1.62
N HIS A 68 9.80 -5.25 -0.95
CA HIS A 68 10.33 -4.79 0.33
C HIS A 68 11.79 -5.18 0.49
N GLU A 69 12.49 -4.44 1.34
CA GLU A 69 13.82 -4.81 1.82
C GLU A 69 13.75 -6.09 2.64
N THR A 70 14.77 -6.95 2.51
CA THR A 70 14.86 -8.19 3.29
C THR A 70 14.93 -7.87 4.78
N LYS A 71 14.34 -8.74 5.60
CA LYS A 71 14.28 -8.61 7.07
C LYS A 71 13.49 -7.41 7.60
N HIS A 72 12.70 -6.75 6.77
CA HIS A 72 11.91 -5.57 7.14
C HIS A 72 10.45 -5.68 6.64
N PHE A 73 9.80 -6.81 6.88
CA PHE A 73 8.41 -7.04 6.48
C PHE A 73 7.61 -7.79 7.53
N ILE A 74 6.39 -7.34 7.80
CA ILE A 74 5.41 -8.08 8.60
C ILE A 74 3.99 -7.82 8.12
N TYR A 75 3.19 -8.89 8.11
CA TYR A 75 1.74 -8.86 7.88
C TYR A 75 1.03 -9.67 8.97
N PHE A 76 0.19 -9.00 9.75
CA PHE A 76 -0.50 -9.61 10.90
C PHE A 76 -1.88 -9.01 11.12
N TYR A 77 -2.69 -9.67 11.94
CA TYR A 77 -4.00 -9.21 12.37
C TYR A 77 -3.99 -8.87 13.85
N LEU A 78 -4.67 -7.77 14.22
CA LEU A 78 -5.10 -7.47 15.58
C LEU A 78 -6.62 -7.47 15.61
N GLY A 79 -7.20 -8.56 16.12
CA GLY A 79 -8.64 -8.81 15.99
C GLY A 79 -9.04 -8.95 14.52
N GLN A 80 -9.91 -8.06 14.02
CA GLN A 80 -10.39 -8.06 12.64
C GLN A 80 -9.66 -7.07 11.71
N VAL A 81 -8.68 -6.34 12.25
CA VAL A 81 -7.92 -5.34 11.48
C VAL A 81 -6.57 -5.94 11.09
N ALA A 82 -6.26 -5.92 9.80
CA ALA A 82 -4.98 -6.33 9.27
C ALA A 82 -4.01 -5.13 9.24
N ILE A 83 -2.75 -5.40 9.57
CA ILE A 83 -1.64 -4.45 9.55
C ILE A 83 -0.56 -5.04 8.63
N LEU A 84 -0.21 -4.29 7.59
CA LEU A 84 0.91 -4.56 6.72
C LEU A 84 1.95 -3.45 6.94
N LEU A 85 3.16 -3.83 7.33
CA LEU A 85 4.26 -2.92 7.61
C LEU A 85 5.51 -3.44 6.91
N PHE A 86 6.13 -2.63 6.07
CA PHE A 86 7.30 -3.02 5.31
C PHE A 86 8.21 -1.83 5.00
N LYS A 87 9.48 -2.10 4.70
CA LYS A 87 10.48 -1.09 4.32
C LYS A 87 10.82 -1.16 2.83
N SER A 88 11.00 -0.01 2.18
CA SER A 88 11.40 0.11 0.76
C SER A 88 12.19 1.42 0.52
N GLY A 89 13.22 1.37 -0.35
CA GLY A 89 14.20 2.46 -0.59
C GLY A 89 13.76 3.61 -1.52
N TYR A 90 14.70 4.52 -1.85
CA TYR A 90 14.55 5.68 -2.77
C TYR A 90 15.61 5.71 -3.91
N ILE A 91 15.19 5.91 -5.17
CA ILE A 91 15.97 6.47 -6.28
C ILE A 91 15.04 7.33 -7.17
N THR A 92 15.45 8.57 -7.49
CA THR A 92 14.68 9.49 -8.35
C THR A 92 15.24 9.57 -9.76
N MET A 93 14.41 9.46 -10.80
CA MET A 93 14.56 10.19 -12.08
C MET A 93 13.21 10.31 -12.82
N SER A 94 12.96 11.46 -13.47
CA SER A 94 11.70 11.83 -14.14
C SER A 94 11.88 12.12 -15.63
N ILE A 95 10.97 11.71 -16.53
CA ILE A 95 10.73 12.33 -17.87
C ILE A 95 9.25 12.12 -18.31
N SER A 96 8.70 13.08 -19.06
CA SER A 96 7.30 13.31 -19.49
C SER A 96 6.95 12.93 -20.94
N ASN A 97 5.66 12.59 -21.25
CA ASN A 97 4.73 13.22 -22.24
C ASN A 97 3.65 12.28 -22.87
N ARG A 98 2.35 12.72 -22.83
CA ARG A 98 1.22 12.72 -23.83
C ARG A 98 0.79 11.39 -24.51
N THR A 99 -0.48 10.98 -24.76
CA THR A 99 -1.88 11.49 -24.64
C THR A 99 -2.93 10.34 -24.71
N HIS A 100 -4.12 10.53 -24.09
CA HIS A 100 -5.53 10.28 -24.56
C HIS A 100 -6.41 9.08 -24.06
N LEU A 101 -7.53 9.50 -23.41
CA LEU A 101 -8.90 8.97 -23.12
C LEU A 101 -9.23 7.58 -22.55
N THR A 102 -10.18 7.67 -21.60
CA THR A 102 -10.66 6.75 -20.56
C THR A 102 -11.91 5.94 -20.92
N GLY A 103 -12.01 4.73 -20.37
CA GLY A 103 -13.27 3.96 -20.21
C GLY A 103 -13.50 3.55 -18.75
N ASP A 104 -14.73 3.79 -18.26
CA ASP A 104 -15.26 3.64 -16.90
C ASP A 104 -14.73 4.61 -15.82
N LYS A 105 -15.68 5.34 -15.18
CA LYS A 105 -15.41 6.50 -14.30
C LYS A 105 -14.68 6.09 -13.01
N ALA A 106 -13.38 5.89 -13.11
CA ALA A 106 -12.50 5.93 -11.95
C ALA A 106 -12.66 7.28 -11.23
N VAL A 107 -12.88 7.23 -9.92
CA VAL A 107 -12.92 8.43 -9.08
C VAL A 107 -11.53 8.62 -8.47
N ILE A 108 -10.72 9.45 -9.11
CA ILE A 108 -9.39 9.81 -8.61
C ILE A 108 -9.55 10.65 -7.34
N LYS A 109 -8.92 10.21 -6.24
CA LYS A 109 -8.94 10.91 -4.96
C LYS A 109 -7.69 11.72 -4.73
N ASN A 110 -6.53 11.19 -5.13
CA ASN A 110 -5.26 11.89 -5.07
C ASN A 110 -4.30 11.28 -6.11
N ALA A 111 -3.48 12.12 -6.74
CA ALA A 111 -2.49 11.69 -7.71
C ALA A 111 -1.41 12.76 -7.86
N ASP A 112 -0.17 12.36 -8.06
CA ASP A 112 0.92 13.27 -8.48
C ASP A 112 1.50 12.90 -9.86
N MET A 113 1.16 11.73 -10.40
CA MET A 113 1.51 11.28 -11.73
C MET A 113 0.75 12.05 -12.83
N ASP A 114 1.30 12.08 -14.05
CA ASP A 114 0.67 12.75 -15.18
C ASP A 114 -0.63 12.06 -15.63
N LYS A 115 -1.44 12.77 -16.43
CA LYS A 115 -2.79 12.32 -16.77
C LYS A 115 -2.82 11.03 -17.59
N ASP A 116 -1.80 10.78 -18.41
CA ASP A 116 -1.77 9.57 -19.25
C ASP A 116 -1.40 8.36 -18.41
N MET A 117 -0.46 8.53 -17.48
CA MET A 117 -0.16 7.52 -16.47
C MET A 117 -1.38 7.24 -15.58
N GLN A 118 -2.16 8.26 -15.21
CA GLN A 118 -3.42 8.06 -14.49
C GLN A 118 -4.42 7.23 -15.31
N ASN A 119 -4.59 7.53 -16.59
CA ASN A 119 -5.51 6.78 -17.46
C ASN A 119 -5.04 5.33 -17.65
N SER A 120 -3.75 5.12 -17.88
CA SER A 120 -3.13 3.79 -17.91
C SER A 120 -3.40 3.03 -16.61
N ALA A 121 -3.27 3.68 -15.45
CA ALA A 121 -3.55 3.07 -14.15
C ALA A 121 -5.01 2.63 -14.02
N THR A 122 -5.94 3.47 -14.48
CA THR A 122 -7.38 3.15 -14.41
C THR A 122 -7.77 2.04 -15.38
N ASP A 123 -7.20 2.03 -16.59
CA ASP A 123 -7.48 1.02 -17.61
C ASP A 123 -6.90 -0.35 -17.22
N VAL A 124 -5.65 -0.37 -16.76
CA VAL A 124 -5.01 -1.59 -16.26
C VAL A 124 -5.79 -2.15 -15.07
N ALA A 125 -6.26 -1.29 -14.16
CA ALA A 125 -7.08 -1.73 -13.04
C ALA A 125 -8.45 -2.26 -13.48
N ALA A 126 -9.13 -1.62 -14.43
CA ALA A 126 -10.39 -2.12 -14.99
C ALA A 126 -10.22 -3.51 -15.63
N ILE A 127 -9.14 -3.71 -16.41
CA ILE A 127 -8.76 -5.00 -16.97
C ILE A 127 -8.50 -6.03 -15.85
N ALA A 128 -7.78 -5.65 -14.80
CA ALA A 128 -7.47 -6.52 -13.68
C ALA A 128 -8.74 -7.00 -12.95
N PHE A 129 -9.68 -6.09 -12.68
CA PHE A 129 -10.96 -6.42 -12.06
C PHE A 129 -11.86 -7.29 -12.95
N GLY A 130 -11.76 -7.16 -14.28
CA GLY A 130 -12.45 -8.06 -15.21
C GLY A 130 -11.83 -9.46 -15.28
N LYS A 131 -10.56 -9.62 -14.89
CA LYS A 131 -9.82 -10.90 -14.97
C LYS A 131 -9.75 -11.66 -13.64
N TYR A 132 -9.71 -10.95 -12.51
CA TYR A 132 -9.41 -11.53 -11.21
C TYR A 132 -10.45 -11.15 -10.17
N GLN A 133 -10.87 -12.14 -9.37
CA GLN A 133 -11.85 -11.93 -8.31
C GLN A 133 -11.20 -11.56 -6.96
N MET A 134 -9.97 -12.03 -6.71
CA MET A 134 -9.26 -11.81 -5.45
C MET A 134 -8.45 -10.51 -5.51
N GLU A 135 -8.59 -9.64 -4.50
CA GLU A 135 -7.93 -8.33 -4.46
C GLU A 135 -6.39 -8.44 -4.52
N LYS A 136 -5.83 -9.51 -3.96
CA LYS A 136 -4.39 -9.80 -4.04
C LYS A 136 -3.93 -10.04 -5.48
N ASP A 137 -4.73 -10.75 -6.29
CA ASP A 137 -4.39 -11.05 -7.68
C ASP A 137 -4.57 -9.83 -8.57
N VAL A 138 -5.60 -9.02 -8.30
CA VAL A 138 -5.79 -7.70 -8.93
C VAL A 138 -4.57 -6.82 -8.65
N ALA A 139 -4.15 -6.70 -7.39
CA ALA A 139 -2.97 -5.91 -7.01
C ALA A 139 -1.69 -6.44 -7.68
N ALA A 140 -1.52 -7.76 -7.74
CA ALA A 140 -0.40 -8.41 -8.40
C ALA A 140 -0.35 -8.07 -9.90
N TYR A 141 -1.50 -8.13 -10.58
CA TYR A 141 -1.59 -7.84 -12.00
C TYR A 141 -1.25 -6.37 -12.28
N ILE A 142 -1.90 -5.43 -11.58
CA ILE A 142 -1.67 -3.99 -11.79
C ILE A 142 -0.20 -3.65 -11.59
N LYS A 143 0.41 -4.10 -10.49
CA LYS A 143 1.83 -3.88 -10.22
C LYS A 143 2.71 -4.44 -11.34
N LYS A 144 2.47 -5.68 -11.78
CA LYS A 144 3.29 -6.34 -12.82
C LYS A 144 3.20 -5.62 -14.16
N GLU A 145 2.03 -5.12 -14.53
CA GLU A 145 1.88 -4.32 -15.76
C GLU A 145 2.63 -2.98 -15.64
N PHE A 146 2.56 -2.31 -14.49
CA PHE A 146 3.31 -1.07 -14.26
C PHE A 146 4.82 -1.27 -14.19
N ASP A 147 5.30 -2.34 -13.56
CA ASP A 147 6.74 -2.67 -13.52
C ASP A 147 7.31 -2.91 -14.93
N LYS A 148 6.52 -3.50 -15.85
CA LYS A 148 6.93 -3.75 -17.24
C LYS A 148 7.09 -2.46 -18.04
N VAL A 149 6.19 -1.49 -17.83
CA VAL A 149 6.10 -0.28 -18.66
C VAL A 149 6.88 0.89 -18.05
N HIS A 150 6.86 1.02 -16.72
CA HIS A 150 7.31 2.21 -15.99
C HIS A 150 8.47 1.92 -15.04
N SER A 151 9.28 0.91 -15.37
CA SER A 151 10.38 0.36 -14.57
C SER A 151 9.95 -0.25 -13.22
N PRO A 152 10.70 -1.23 -12.68
CA PRO A 152 10.29 -1.98 -11.49
C PRO A 152 10.20 -1.14 -10.20
N ALA A 153 9.67 -1.74 -9.12
CA ALA A 153 9.48 -1.15 -7.78
C ALA A 153 8.15 -0.41 -7.56
N TRP A 154 7.13 -0.75 -8.35
CA TRP A 154 5.75 -0.40 -8.04
C TRP A 154 5.22 -1.22 -6.87
N HIS A 155 4.27 -0.67 -6.15
CA HIS A 155 3.52 -1.30 -5.06
C HIS A 155 2.04 -1.05 -5.31
N CYS A 156 1.22 -2.07 -5.14
CA CYS A 156 -0.22 -1.96 -5.36
C CYS A 156 -1.00 -2.52 -4.16
N ILE A 157 -1.97 -1.75 -3.70
CA ILE A 157 -2.95 -2.14 -2.68
C ILE A 157 -4.34 -1.94 -3.27
N VAL A 158 -5.16 -2.96 -3.15
CA VAL A 158 -6.54 -3.00 -3.65
C VAL A 158 -7.46 -3.42 -2.53
N GLY A 159 -8.52 -2.68 -2.25
CA GLY A 159 -9.43 -3.03 -1.16
C GLY A 159 -10.56 -2.04 -0.96
N ARG A 160 -11.59 -2.48 -0.22
CA ARG A 160 -12.76 -1.64 0.10
C ARG A 160 -12.61 -0.85 1.39
N ASN A 161 -11.72 -1.29 2.28
CA ASN A 161 -11.51 -0.65 3.58
C ASN A 161 -10.05 -0.77 4.00
N PHE A 162 -9.29 0.30 3.74
CA PHE A 162 -7.95 0.49 4.28
C PHE A 162 -7.60 1.97 4.39
N GLY A 163 -6.76 2.29 5.36
CA GLY A 163 -5.97 3.51 5.44
C GLY A 163 -4.50 3.17 5.20
N SER A 164 -3.77 4.12 4.64
CA SER A 164 -2.36 3.94 4.29
C SER A 164 -1.56 5.19 4.63
N TYR A 165 -0.32 4.99 5.06
CA TYR A 165 0.69 6.04 5.06
C TYR A 165 1.95 5.49 4.41
N VAL A 166 2.24 6.00 3.22
CA VAL A 166 3.31 5.52 2.35
C VAL A 166 4.16 6.69 1.88
N THR A 167 5.45 6.46 1.78
CA THR A 167 6.36 7.34 1.04
C THR A 167 6.39 6.86 -0.41
N HIS A 168 6.57 7.76 -1.38
CA HIS A 168 6.63 7.42 -2.80
C HIS A 168 7.53 8.37 -3.56
N GLU A 169 8.00 7.93 -4.72
CA GLU A 169 8.67 8.79 -5.70
C GLU A 169 7.69 9.82 -6.26
N THR A 170 8.17 11.04 -6.49
CA THR A 170 7.35 12.09 -7.11
C THR A 170 6.93 11.69 -8.51
N LYS A 171 5.70 12.06 -8.88
CA LYS A 171 5.04 11.72 -10.16
C LYS A 171 4.73 10.24 -10.34
N ASN A 172 4.80 9.43 -9.28
CA ASN A 172 4.56 7.99 -9.34
C ASN A 172 3.54 7.52 -8.29
N PHE A 173 2.54 8.33 -7.97
CA PHE A 173 1.50 8.02 -7.00
C PHE A 173 0.10 8.31 -7.53
N ILE A 174 -0.81 7.36 -7.31
CA ILE A 174 -2.24 7.52 -7.54
C ILE A 174 -3.05 6.72 -6.53
N TYR A 175 -4.13 7.33 -6.05
CA TYR A 175 -5.15 6.72 -5.23
C TYR A 175 -6.53 7.04 -5.84
N PHE A 176 -7.25 6.02 -6.25
CA PHE A 176 -8.53 6.16 -6.94
C PHE A 176 -9.51 5.03 -6.59
N TYR A 177 -10.77 5.20 -6.94
CA TYR A 177 -11.81 4.18 -6.78
C TYR A 177 -12.32 3.71 -8.14
N LEU A 178 -12.49 2.39 -8.30
CA LEU A 178 -13.31 1.77 -9.33
C LEU A 178 -14.52 1.13 -8.65
N GLY A 179 -15.69 1.73 -8.85
CA GLY A 179 -16.88 1.40 -8.09
C GLY A 179 -16.68 1.67 -6.60
N GLN A 180 -16.75 0.61 -5.79
CA GLN A 180 -16.57 0.68 -4.32
C GLN A 180 -15.17 0.25 -3.86
N THR A 181 -14.30 -0.19 -4.78
CA THR A 181 -12.98 -0.70 -4.45
C THR A 181 -11.93 0.37 -4.72
N ALA A 182 -11.10 0.66 -3.73
CA ALA A 182 -10.01 1.59 -3.85
C ALA A 182 -8.76 0.88 -4.40
N VAL A 183 -8.00 1.58 -5.23
CA VAL A 183 -6.69 1.18 -5.74
C VAL A 183 -5.70 2.25 -5.33
N LEU A 184 -4.69 1.85 -4.56
CA LEU A 184 -3.51 2.64 -4.24
C LEU A 184 -2.33 2.05 -5.01
N LEU A 185 -1.76 2.82 -5.93
CA LEU A 185 -0.63 2.43 -6.74
C LEU A 185 0.45 3.49 -6.56
N PHE A 186 1.63 3.06 -6.11
CA PHE A 186 2.74 3.97 -5.89
C PHE A 186 4.07 3.27 -6.18
N LYS A 187 5.08 4.05 -6.54
CA LYS A 187 6.44 3.56 -6.70
C LYS A 187 7.29 4.04 -5.53
N SER A 188 8.11 3.14 -4.99
CA SER A 188 9.16 3.50 -4.03
C SER A 188 10.31 2.52 -4.16
N GLY A 189 11.48 3.01 -4.55
CA GLY A 189 12.70 2.21 -4.65
C GLY A 189 13.86 3.06 -5.06
#